data_AF-A0A077ZH17-F1
#
_entry.id   AF-A0A077ZH17-F1
#
_cell.length_a   1.000
_cell.length_b   1.000
_cell.length_c   1.000
_cell.angle_alpha   90.00
_cell.angle_beta   90.00
_cell.angle_gamma   90.00
#
_symmetry.space_group_name_H-M   'P 1'
#
loop_
_entity.id
_entity.type
_entity.pdbx_description
1 polymer ?
#
loop_
_entity_poly.entity_id
_entity_poly.type
_entity_poly.pdbx_seq_one_letter_code
_entity_poly.pdbx_strand_id
1 'polypeptide(L)'
;MIRDGTPVMRALEFICDVETDFGKKKGQSGLYFLATDCIASIRSSGQLSPALKDWVPKDEIALIRNGEERGDIAEAMFQVVKTAKGRQEMISSLVSVCLYPLILLTLCVVNMYNVHTRVIPMISAFAPEERWSVQMVILAKSSGLVIGYGLWLLAGLLLLAILIRMSFSLYTEHNIRHLQNDDKGMTLLEVLGVLVVAAIVIGAVMGLMSDTLSSSDNQKELKNLQTIATKMKAQKFQGQYTGTDYVKILTESGGLPADMIAGGNKAKNAWGGAVTIKVSSDKYSYVIESSNVPKKNCIDLVTSLRSSSMFTKINGNVTNKVDPSTVCNADKTTIKLETNS
;
A
#
# COMPACT_ATOMS: atom_id res chain seq x y z
N MET A 1 -42.56 -18.19 15.52
CA MET A 1 -44.00 -17.95 15.75
C MET A 1 -44.82 -18.18 14.49
N ILE A 2 -44.75 -17.31 13.46
CA ILE A 2 -45.58 -17.44 12.25
C ILE A 2 -45.29 -18.75 11.50
N ARG A 3 -44.01 -19.10 11.31
CA ARG A 3 -43.59 -20.39 10.73
C ARG A 3 -44.06 -21.61 11.54
N ASP A 4 -44.28 -21.45 12.83
CA ASP A 4 -44.74 -22.53 13.73
C ASP A 4 -46.28 -22.65 13.74
N GLY A 5 -46.97 -21.98 12.80
CA GLY A 5 -48.42 -22.04 12.63
C GLY A 5 -49.20 -21.00 13.45
N THR A 6 -48.53 -20.10 14.16
CA THR A 6 -49.23 -19.02 14.89
C THR A 6 -49.82 -18.01 13.88
N PRO A 7 -51.12 -17.67 13.95
CA PRO A 7 -51.69 -16.65 13.08
C PRO A 7 -50.92 -15.32 13.19
N VAL A 8 -50.68 -14.67 12.06
CA VAL A 8 -49.85 -13.43 11.99
C VAL A 8 -50.38 -12.36 12.95
N MET A 9 -51.70 -12.20 13.01
CA MET A 9 -52.37 -11.29 13.94
C MET A 9 -52.00 -11.58 15.40
N ARG A 10 -52.07 -12.85 15.81
CA ARG A 10 -51.73 -13.30 17.17
C ARG A 10 -50.25 -13.07 17.48
N ALA A 11 -49.38 -13.27 16.48
CA ALA A 11 -47.94 -13.03 16.62
C ALA A 11 -47.63 -11.53 16.82
N LEU A 12 -48.32 -10.63 16.11
CA LEU A 12 -48.16 -9.19 16.28
C LEU A 12 -48.73 -8.68 17.60
N GLU A 13 -49.90 -9.18 18.01
CA GLU A 13 -50.47 -8.88 19.33
C GLU A 13 -49.53 -9.30 20.46
N PHE A 14 -48.91 -10.47 20.33
CA PHE A 14 -47.90 -10.93 21.28
C PHE A 14 -46.67 -10.01 21.32
N ILE A 15 -46.21 -9.48 20.17
CA ILE A 15 -45.13 -8.48 20.14
C ILE A 15 -45.56 -7.22 20.92
N CYS A 16 -46.77 -6.71 20.69
CA CYS A 16 -47.29 -5.56 21.43
C CYS A 16 -47.40 -5.83 22.95
N ASP A 17 -47.88 -7.01 23.34
CA ASP A 17 -47.99 -7.41 24.75
C ASP A 17 -46.61 -7.48 25.41
N VAL A 18 -45.61 -8.05 24.72
CA VAL A 18 -44.24 -8.13 25.24
C VAL A 18 -43.63 -6.73 25.37
N GLU A 19 -43.78 -5.86 24.37
CA GLU A 19 -43.23 -4.50 24.40
C GLU A 19 -43.91 -3.60 25.44
N THR A 20 -45.16 -3.88 25.80
CA THR A 20 -45.90 -3.16 26.85
C THR A 20 -45.78 -3.78 28.24
N ASP A 21 -45.01 -4.86 28.42
CA ASP A 21 -44.98 -5.67 29.65
C ASP A 21 -46.42 -6.03 30.09
N PHE A 22 -47.17 -6.62 29.16
CA PHE A 22 -48.57 -7.00 29.28
C PHE A 22 -49.47 -5.86 29.80
N GLY A 23 -49.24 -4.64 29.26
CA GLY A 23 -49.98 -3.43 29.61
C GLY A 23 -49.46 -2.65 30.82
N LYS A 24 -48.37 -3.08 31.48
CA LYS A 24 -47.76 -2.34 32.60
C LYS A 24 -47.01 -1.09 32.16
N LYS A 25 -46.48 -1.09 30.94
CA LYS A 25 -45.69 0.01 30.36
C LYS A 25 -46.37 0.53 29.11
N LYS A 26 -46.25 1.84 28.88
CA LYS A 26 -46.62 2.43 27.59
C LYS A 26 -45.65 1.90 26.53
N GLY A 27 -46.18 1.36 25.43
CA GLY A 27 -45.37 0.95 24.28
C GLY A 27 -44.71 2.16 23.64
N GLN A 28 -43.40 2.25 23.75
CA GLN A 28 -42.59 3.38 23.25
C GLN A 28 -41.44 2.95 22.35
N SER A 29 -41.22 1.64 22.18
CA SER A 29 -40.17 1.11 21.31
C SER A 29 -40.57 1.21 19.84
N GLY A 30 -39.57 1.26 18.94
CA GLY A 30 -39.83 1.19 17.50
C GLY A 30 -40.57 -0.09 17.09
N LEU A 31 -40.31 -1.21 17.80
CA LEU A 31 -40.99 -2.49 17.54
C LEU A 31 -42.48 -2.44 17.90
N TYR A 32 -42.83 -1.74 18.99
CA TYR A 32 -44.23 -1.52 19.36
C TYR A 32 -44.98 -0.75 18.27
N PHE A 33 -44.44 0.39 17.81
CA PHE A 33 -45.08 1.19 16.76
C PHE A 33 -45.24 0.39 15.45
N LEU A 34 -44.20 -0.32 15.03
CA LEU A 34 -44.24 -1.21 13.86
C LEU A 34 -45.32 -2.28 14.00
N ALA A 35 -45.40 -2.95 15.16
CA ALA A 35 -46.38 -3.99 15.40
C ALA A 35 -47.81 -3.44 15.42
N THR A 36 -48.04 -2.25 16.02
CA THR A 36 -49.34 -1.60 16.02
C THR A 36 -49.79 -1.16 14.62
N ASP A 37 -48.87 -0.65 13.80
CA ASP A 37 -49.15 -0.27 12.40
C ASP A 37 -49.48 -1.50 11.56
N CYS A 38 -48.74 -2.60 11.74
CA CYS A 38 -49.02 -3.87 11.07
C CYS A 38 -50.39 -4.43 11.48
N ILE A 39 -50.74 -4.38 12.76
CA ILE A 39 -52.08 -4.77 13.25
C ILE A 39 -53.17 -3.92 12.59
N ALA A 40 -53.00 -2.60 12.51
CA ALA A 40 -53.96 -1.70 11.86
C ALA A 40 -54.08 -1.98 10.35
N SER A 41 -52.97 -2.31 9.67
CA SER A 41 -52.97 -2.64 8.24
C SER A 41 -53.65 -3.98 7.95
N ILE A 42 -53.40 -5.01 8.75
CA ILE A 42 -54.08 -6.31 8.62
C ILE A 42 -55.58 -6.14 8.85
N ARG A 43 -55.99 -5.38 9.88
CA ARG A 43 -57.41 -5.14 10.18
C ARG A 43 -58.14 -4.37 9.08
N SER A 44 -57.46 -3.48 8.36
CA SER A 44 -58.07 -2.64 7.31
C SER A 44 -58.02 -3.26 5.92
N SER A 45 -56.88 -3.84 5.53
CA SER A 45 -56.59 -4.29 4.16
C SER A 45 -56.40 -5.80 4.02
N GLY A 46 -56.30 -6.54 5.14
CA GLY A 46 -55.91 -7.96 5.14
C GLY A 46 -54.44 -8.22 4.81
N GLN A 47 -53.64 -7.16 4.60
CA GLN A 47 -52.23 -7.23 4.17
C GLN A 47 -51.32 -6.49 5.18
N LEU A 48 -50.09 -6.95 5.35
CA LEU A 48 -49.02 -6.31 6.11
C LEU A 48 -48.20 -5.36 5.23
N SER A 49 -48.08 -5.66 3.94
CA SER A 49 -47.28 -4.87 2.99
C SER A 49 -47.52 -3.35 3.07
N PRO A 50 -48.76 -2.84 3.22
CA PRO A 50 -49.00 -1.40 3.35
C PRO A 50 -48.37 -0.76 4.59
N ALA A 51 -48.41 -1.43 5.75
CA ALA A 51 -47.78 -0.93 6.97
C ALA A 51 -46.25 -0.96 6.89
N LEU A 52 -45.67 -1.97 6.25
CA LEU A 52 -44.22 -2.13 6.18
C LEU A 52 -43.53 -1.10 5.27
N LYS A 53 -44.31 -0.35 4.48
CA LYS A 53 -43.81 0.66 3.54
C LYS A 53 -42.84 1.66 4.15
N ASP A 54 -43.07 2.06 5.40
CA ASP A 54 -42.27 3.07 6.08
C ASP A 54 -41.13 2.48 6.93
N TRP A 55 -41.13 1.16 7.12
CA TRP A 55 -40.22 0.45 8.03
C TRP A 55 -39.17 -0.40 7.33
N VAL A 56 -39.45 -0.86 6.12
CA VAL A 56 -38.71 -1.90 5.42
C VAL A 56 -38.34 -1.43 4.01
N PRO A 57 -37.16 -1.79 3.45
CA PRO A 57 -36.81 -1.46 2.07
C PRO A 57 -37.84 -1.98 1.06
N LYS A 58 -38.00 -1.27 -0.07
CA LYS A 58 -39.02 -1.58 -1.09
C LYS A 58 -38.90 -2.99 -1.67
N ASP A 59 -37.68 -3.48 -1.82
CA ASP A 59 -37.41 -4.83 -2.34
C ASP A 59 -37.93 -5.93 -1.39
N GLU A 60 -37.77 -5.71 -0.08
CA GLU A 60 -38.26 -6.61 0.97
C GLU A 60 -39.79 -6.54 1.07
N ILE A 61 -40.40 -5.35 0.91
CA ILE A 61 -41.86 -5.19 0.85
C ILE A 61 -42.44 -5.93 -0.37
N ALA A 62 -41.81 -5.84 -1.54
CA ALA A 62 -42.25 -6.55 -2.73
C ALA A 62 -42.19 -8.07 -2.54
N LEU A 63 -41.18 -8.58 -1.85
CA LEU A 63 -41.07 -10.00 -1.51
C LEU A 63 -42.18 -10.44 -0.54
N ILE A 64 -42.48 -9.63 0.48
CA ILE A 64 -43.58 -9.89 1.41
C ILE A 64 -44.93 -9.85 0.69
N ARG A 65 -45.15 -8.86 -0.19
CA ARG A 65 -46.37 -8.75 -0.99
C ARG A 65 -46.58 -9.97 -1.90
N ASN A 66 -45.52 -10.46 -2.54
CA ASN A 66 -45.56 -11.69 -3.33
C ASN A 66 -45.88 -12.92 -2.46
N GLY A 67 -45.39 -12.94 -1.22
CA GLY A 67 -45.75 -13.96 -0.23
C GLY A 67 -47.22 -13.89 0.20
N GLU A 68 -47.74 -12.69 0.41
CA GLU A 68 -49.15 -12.44 0.72
C GLU A 68 -50.08 -12.88 -0.40
N GLU A 69 -49.77 -12.49 -1.65
CA GLU A 69 -50.55 -12.89 -2.84
C GLU A 69 -50.57 -14.41 -3.04
N ARG A 70 -49.49 -15.12 -2.65
CA ARG A 70 -49.39 -16.59 -2.73
C ARG A 70 -49.95 -17.32 -1.50
N GLY A 71 -50.26 -16.60 -0.43
CA GLY A 71 -50.65 -17.20 0.86
C GLY A 71 -49.49 -17.81 1.66
N ASP A 72 -48.24 -17.58 1.26
CA ASP A 72 -47.03 -18.07 1.93
C ASP A 72 -46.22 -16.92 2.55
N ILE A 73 -46.88 -16.17 3.43
CA ILE A 73 -46.26 -15.03 4.11
C ILE A 73 -45.13 -15.45 5.05
N ALA A 74 -45.23 -16.65 5.63
CA ALA A 74 -44.25 -17.18 6.56
C ALA A 74 -42.88 -17.36 5.89
N GLU A 75 -42.86 -17.97 4.71
CA GLU A 75 -41.64 -18.15 3.93
C GLU A 75 -41.11 -16.81 3.41
N ALA A 76 -42.00 -15.92 2.92
CA ALA A 76 -41.58 -14.61 2.43
C ALA A 76 -40.89 -13.76 3.52
N MET A 77 -41.46 -13.70 4.73
CA MET A 77 -40.82 -13.02 5.87
C MET A 77 -39.49 -13.69 6.26
N PHE A 78 -39.41 -15.01 6.19
CA PHE A 78 -38.16 -15.73 6.50
C PHE A 78 -37.05 -15.41 5.48
N GLN A 79 -37.37 -15.33 4.20
CA GLN A 79 -36.44 -14.94 3.15
C GLN A 79 -35.97 -13.49 3.31
N VAL A 80 -36.88 -12.58 3.68
CA VAL A 80 -36.51 -11.19 4.04
C VAL A 80 -35.53 -11.16 5.21
N VAL A 81 -35.81 -11.86 6.32
CA VAL A 81 -34.92 -11.90 7.49
C VAL A 81 -33.55 -12.49 7.14
N LYS A 82 -33.51 -13.57 6.33
CA LYS A 82 -32.27 -14.19 5.89
C LYS A 82 -31.42 -13.23 5.04
N THR A 83 -32.07 -12.48 4.15
CA THR A 83 -31.41 -11.48 3.28
C THR A 83 -30.90 -10.29 4.09
N ALA A 84 -31.70 -9.76 5.00
CA ALA A 84 -31.32 -8.67 5.90
C ALA A 84 -30.14 -9.06 6.82
N LYS A 85 -30.16 -10.27 7.38
CA LYS A 85 -29.05 -10.79 8.19
C LYS A 85 -27.77 -10.96 7.38
N GLY A 86 -27.89 -11.50 6.15
CA GLY A 86 -26.75 -11.60 5.22
C GLY A 86 -26.14 -10.23 4.91
N ARG A 87 -26.97 -9.20 4.69
CA ARG A 87 -26.51 -7.81 4.49
C ARG A 87 -25.78 -7.27 5.72
N GLN A 88 -26.29 -7.50 6.93
CA GLN A 88 -25.66 -7.07 8.17
C GLN A 88 -24.29 -7.73 8.38
N GLU A 89 -24.18 -9.04 8.13
CA GLU A 89 -22.92 -9.80 8.22
C GLU A 89 -21.90 -9.36 7.16
N MET A 90 -22.35 -9.02 5.94
CA MET A 90 -21.49 -8.46 4.90
C MET A 90 -20.94 -7.08 5.30
N ILE A 91 -21.80 -6.18 5.79
CA ILE A 91 -21.37 -4.83 6.20
C ILE A 91 -20.41 -4.91 7.39
N SER A 92 -20.70 -5.73 8.40
CA SER A 92 -19.81 -5.86 9.56
C SER A 92 -18.44 -6.43 9.17
N SER A 93 -18.41 -7.39 8.26
CA SER A 93 -17.17 -7.96 7.70
C SER A 93 -16.40 -6.92 6.87
N LEU A 94 -17.07 -6.16 6.01
CA LEU A 94 -16.43 -5.11 5.21
C LEU A 94 -15.84 -4.01 6.08
N VAL A 95 -16.55 -3.56 7.13
CA VAL A 95 -16.04 -2.52 8.03
C VAL A 95 -14.78 -3.01 8.73
N SER A 96 -14.78 -4.22 9.31
CA SER A 96 -13.59 -4.76 9.99
C SER A 96 -12.41 -4.98 9.03
N VAL A 97 -12.65 -5.45 7.81
CA VAL A 97 -11.61 -5.70 6.80
C VAL A 97 -11.05 -4.40 6.23
N CYS A 98 -11.87 -3.39 5.95
CA CYS A 98 -11.41 -2.12 5.37
C CYS A 98 -10.78 -1.20 6.42
N LEU A 99 -11.16 -1.30 7.70
CA LEU A 99 -10.66 -0.42 8.75
C LEU A 99 -9.15 -0.61 8.98
N TYR A 100 -8.61 -1.83 8.91
CA TYR A 100 -7.16 -2.05 9.08
C TYR A 100 -6.31 -1.41 7.96
N PRO A 101 -6.57 -1.66 6.66
CA PRO A 101 -5.86 -0.96 5.58
C PRO A 101 -6.03 0.56 5.63
N LEU A 102 -7.21 1.08 6.00
CA LEU A 102 -7.39 2.53 6.15
C LEU A 102 -6.53 3.10 7.30
N ILE A 103 -6.42 2.40 8.44
CA ILE A 103 -5.53 2.80 9.53
C ILE A 103 -4.05 2.77 9.08
N LEU A 104 -3.63 1.73 8.36
CA LEU A 104 -2.25 1.67 7.86
C LEU A 104 -1.96 2.74 6.80
N LEU A 105 -2.88 2.96 5.85
CA LEU A 105 -2.73 3.98 4.82
C LEU A 105 -2.68 5.37 5.44
N THR A 106 -3.54 5.66 6.42
CA THR A 106 -3.48 6.94 7.15
C THR A 106 -2.15 7.09 7.89
N LEU A 107 -1.65 6.05 8.56
CA LEU A 107 -0.33 6.06 9.19
C LEU A 107 0.80 6.32 8.18
N CYS A 108 0.77 5.67 7.01
CA CYS A 108 1.73 5.90 5.93
C CYS A 108 1.71 7.34 5.42
N VAL A 109 0.51 7.90 5.17
CA VAL A 109 0.35 9.28 4.72
C VAL A 109 0.85 10.27 5.77
N VAL A 110 0.55 10.03 7.05
CA VAL A 110 1.07 10.85 8.16
C VAL A 110 2.59 10.80 8.24
N ASN A 111 3.21 9.63 8.08
CA ASN A 111 4.66 9.50 8.07
C ASN A 111 5.29 10.22 6.87
N MET A 112 4.71 10.10 5.68
CA MET A 112 5.17 10.84 4.50
C MET A 112 5.06 12.35 4.70
N TYR A 113 3.95 12.83 5.27
CA TYR A 113 3.78 14.23 5.65
C TYR A 113 4.86 14.72 6.63
N ASN A 114 5.20 13.92 7.65
CA ASN A 114 6.29 14.24 8.57
C ASN A 114 7.66 14.26 7.88
N VAL A 115 7.91 13.32 6.97
CA VAL A 115 9.16 13.32 6.18
C VAL A 115 9.29 14.61 5.39
N HIS A 116 8.23 15.05 4.71
CA HIS A 116 8.29 16.26 3.90
C HIS A 116 8.38 17.56 4.71
N THR A 117 7.63 17.67 5.80
CA THR A 117 7.54 18.92 6.57
C THR A 117 8.62 19.07 7.62
N ARG A 118 9.19 17.96 8.13
CA ARG A 118 10.19 18.00 9.20
C ARG A 118 11.54 17.46 8.75
N VAL A 119 11.57 16.30 8.11
CA VAL A 119 12.84 15.59 7.80
C VAL A 119 13.57 16.25 6.62
N ILE A 120 12.88 16.54 5.52
CA ILE A 120 13.45 17.17 4.33
C ILE A 120 14.07 18.54 4.67
N PRO A 121 13.39 19.48 5.36
CA PRO A 121 13.97 20.77 5.73
C PRO A 121 15.17 20.64 6.67
N MET A 122 15.12 19.67 7.59
CA MET A 122 16.22 19.41 8.52
C MET A 122 17.48 18.96 7.76
N ILE A 123 17.36 18.12 6.74
CA ILE A 123 18.50 17.65 5.96
C ILE A 123 19.00 18.73 5.00
N SER A 124 18.10 19.49 4.35
CA SER A 124 18.48 20.56 3.41
C SER A 124 19.26 21.67 4.10
N ALA A 125 19.06 21.87 5.40
CA ALA A 125 19.83 22.83 6.20
C ALA A 125 21.32 22.46 6.33
N PHE A 126 21.67 21.16 6.28
CA PHE A 126 23.04 20.68 6.45
C PHE A 126 23.71 20.23 5.15
N ALA A 127 22.92 19.79 4.17
CA ALA A 127 23.44 19.32 2.88
C ALA A 127 22.53 19.83 1.75
N PRO A 128 23.06 20.53 0.72
CA PRO A 128 22.28 20.83 -0.47
C PRO A 128 21.83 19.53 -1.15
N GLU A 129 20.68 19.56 -1.83
CA GLU A 129 20.03 18.37 -2.43
C GLU A 129 20.97 17.54 -3.33
N GLU A 130 21.94 18.18 -3.97
CA GLU A 130 22.98 17.55 -4.80
C GLU A 130 23.87 16.55 -4.05
N ARG A 131 23.98 16.69 -2.73
CA ARG A 131 24.77 15.81 -1.86
C ARG A 131 23.93 14.72 -1.21
N TRP A 132 22.63 14.70 -1.44
CA TRP A 132 21.75 13.72 -0.80
C TRP A 132 21.99 12.33 -1.37
N SER A 133 21.87 11.32 -0.52
CA SER A 133 21.82 9.95 -1.02
C SER A 133 20.61 9.81 -1.93
N VAL A 134 20.74 9.00 -2.99
CA VAL A 134 19.64 8.84 -3.95
C VAL A 134 18.39 8.28 -3.25
N GLN A 135 18.57 7.49 -2.19
CA GLN A 135 17.49 7.00 -1.32
C GLN A 135 16.68 8.16 -0.70
N MET A 136 17.37 9.20 -0.23
CA MET A 136 16.71 10.41 0.29
C MET A 136 16.01 11.20 -0.80
N VAL A 137 16.61 11.31 -2.00
CA VAL A 137 15.99 11.99 -3.14
C VAL A 137 14.71 11.27 -3.59
N ILE A 138 14.73 9.94 -3.67
CA ILE A 138 13.55 9.13 -4.02
C ILE A 138 12.46 9.30 -2.97
N LEU A 139 12.83 9.20 -1.69
CA LEU A 139 11.90 9.40 -0.59
C LEU A 139 11.30 10.82 -0.63
N ALA A 140 12.13 11.84 -0.86
CA ALA A 140 11.71 13.23 -0.98
C ALA A 140 10.75 13.45 -2.15
N LYS A 141 11.06 12.90 -3.33
CA LYS A 141 10.19 12.98 -4.51
C LYS A 141 8.87 12.23 -4.31
N SER A 142 8.90 11.02 -3.75
CA SER A 142 7.70 10.23 -3.45
C SER A 142 6.79 10.93 -2.44
N SER A 143 7.38 11.52 -1.40
CA SER A 143 6.64 12.29 -0.40
C SER A 143 6.08 13.59 -0.97
N GLY A 144 6.86 14.30 -1.81
CA GLY A 144 6.38 15.45 -2.58
C GLY A 144 5.22 15.10 -3.51
N LEU A 145 5.19 13.90 -4.10
CA LEU A 145 4.08 13.45 -4.92
C LEU A 145 2.82 13.20 -4.07
N VAL A 146 2.96 12.54 -2.92
CA VAL A 146 1.84 12.27 -2.01
C VAL A 146 1.27 13.56 -1.40
N ILE A 147 2.08 14.59 -1.19
CA ILE A 147 1.61 15.85 -0.59
C ILE A 147 1.14 16.84 -1.65
N GLY A 148 1.88 16.96 -2.75
CA GLY A 148 1.55 17.86 -3.86
C GLY A 148 0.38 17.37 -4.70
N TYR A 149 0.34 16.07 -5.01
CA TYR A 149 -0.72 15.46 -5.83
C TYR A 149 -1.70 14.59 -5.04
N GLY A 150 -1.52 14.39 -3.73
CA GLY A 150 -2.38 13.51 -2.92
C GLY A 150 -3.85 13.90 -2.94
N LEU A 151 -4.14 15.21 -2.87
CA LEU A 151 -5.52 15.70 -2.99
C LEU A 151 -6.11 15.42 -4.37
N TRP A 152 -5.31 15.55 -5.44
CA TRP A 152 -5.74 15.21 -6.79
C TRP A 152 -5.94 13.71 -6.98
N LEU A 153 -5.11 12.87 -6.35
CA LEU A 153 -5.28 11.41 -6.34
C LEU A 153 -6.55 11.01 -5.58
N LEU A 154 -6.82 11.60 -4.42
CA LEU A 154 -8.05 11.38 -3.66
C LEU A 154 -9.28 11.88 -4.42
N ALA A 155 -9.21 13.07 -5.01
CA ALA A 155 -10.29 13.62 -5.83
C ALA A 155 -10.54 12.75 -7.07
N GLY A 156 -9.50 12.25 -7.72
CA GLY A 156 -9.61 11.32 -8.85
C GLY A 156 -10.24 10.00 -8.44
N LEU A 157 -9.86 9.44 -7.28
CA LEU A 157 -10.43 8.20 -6.74
C LEU A 157 -11.89 8.39 -6.33
N LEU A 158 -12.24 9.52 -5.71
CA LEU A 158 -13.63 9.86 -5.37
C LEU A 158 -14.49 10.12 -6.61
N LEU A 159 -13.98 10.89 -7.58
CA LEU A 159 -14.67 11.13 -8.85
C LEU A 159 -14.90 9.83 -9.59
N LEU A 160 -13.92 8.93 -9.59
CA LEU A 160 -14.06 7.63 -10.20
C LEU A 160 -15.03 6.72 -9.44
N ALA A 161 -15.04 6.75 -8.10
CA ALA A 161 -16.06 6.06 -7.30
C ALA A 161 -17.48 6.60 -7.59
N ILE A 162 -17.63 7.92 -7.76
CA ILE A 162 -18.88 8.56 -8.19
C ILE A 162 -19.25 8.14 -9.61
N LEU A 163 -18.30 8.05 -10.54
CA LEU A 163 -18.55 7.59 -11.90
C LEU A 163 -18.95 6.10 -11.93
N ILE A 164 -18.33 5.25 -11.11
CA ILE A 164 -18.74 3.85 -10.94
C ILE A 164 -20.17 3.82 -10.43
N ARG A 165 -20.48 4.56 -9.36
CA ARG A 165 -21.83 4.69 -8.81
C ARG A 165 -22.85 5.14 -9.85
N MET A 166 -22.52 6.20 -10.60
CA MET A 166 -23.36 6.72 -11.66
C MET A 166 -23.52 5.71 -12.80
N SER A 167 -22.47 5.00 -13.19
CA SER A 167 -22.54 3.98 -14.24
C SER A 167 -23.44 2.82 -13.84
N PHE A 168 -23.38 2.37 -12.58
CA PHE A 168 -24.28 1.35 -12.05
C PHE A 168 -25.72 1.86 -11.92
N SER A 169 -25.90 3.12 -11.53
CA SER A 169 -27.21 3.77 -11.53
C SER A 169 -27.80 3.78 -12.95
N LEU A 170 -27.04 4.29 -13.93
CA LEU A 170 -27.49 4.42 -15.32
C LEU A 170 -27.71 3.08 -16.02
N TYR A 171 -26.92 2.05 -15.73
CA TYR A 171 -27.09 0.73 -16.37
C TYR A 171 -28.26 -0.06 -15.79
N THR A 172 -28.62 0.18 -14.52
CA THR A 172 -29.77 -0.49 -13.90
C THR A 172 -31.10 0.20 -14.25
N GLU A 173 -31.08 1.52 -14.47
CA GLU A 173 -32.28 2.32 -14.73
C GLU A 173 -32.97 2.06 -16.09
N HIS A 174 -32.29 1.44 -17.06
CA HIS A 174 -32.87 1.26 -18.40
C HIS A 174 -33.88 0.10 -18.50
N ASN A 175 -33.91 -0.83 -17.53
CA ASN A 175 -34.80 -2.00 -17.62
C ASN A 175 -35.71 -2.27 -16.41
N ILE A 176 -35.64 -1.49 -15.31
CA ILE A 176 -36.51 -1.66 -14.12
C ILE A 176 -36.94 -0.29 -13.55
N ARG A 177 -37.71 0.48 -14.33
CA ARG A 177 -38.13 1.86 -13.98
C ARG A 177 -39.08 2.00 -12.78
N HIS A 178 -39.48 0.92 -12.10
CA HIS A 178 -40.47 0.98 -11.02
C HIS A 178 -40.03 0.45 -9.66
N LEU A 179 -38.81 -0.08 -9.51
CA LEU A 179 -38.37 -0.68 -8.23
C LEU A 179 -37.21 0.05 -7.54
N GLN A 180 -36.62 1.07 -8.16
CA GLN A 180 -35.27 1.51 -7.79
C GLN A 180 -35.20 2.86 -7.04
N ASN A 181 -36.00 3.06 -5.98
CA ASN A 181 -35.87 4.26 -5.13
C ASN A 181 -35.78 3.88 -3.64
N ASP A 182 -34.66 4.23 -3.00
CA ASP A 182 -34.33 4.18 -1.55
C ASP A 182 -33.48 3.05 -0.96
N ASP A 183 -32.76 2.25 -1.75
CA ASP A 183 -31.60 1.53 -1.21
C ASP A 183 -30.38 2.45 -1.11
N LYS A 184 -30.31 3.25 -0.04
CA LYS A 184 -29.18 4.14 0.30
C LYS A 184 -27.91 3.39 0.74
N GLY A 185 -27.78 2.09 0.48
CA GLY A 185 -26.54 1.34 0.72
C GLY A 185 -25.76 1.15 -0.58
N MET A 186 -24.43 1.31 -0.54
CA MET A 186 -23.59 0.84 -1.65
C MET A 186 -23.86 -0.65 -1.87
N THR A 187 -24.15 -1.03 -3.11
CA THR A 187 -24.29 -2.44 -3.45
C THR A 187 -22.94 -3.13 -3.22
N LEU A 188 -22.92 -4.40 -2.80
CA LEU A 188 -21.68 -5.15 -2.59
C LEU A 188 -20.75 -5.07 -3.82
N LEU A 189 -21.36 -5.05 -5.00
CA LEU A 189 -20.68 -4.97 -6.28
C LEU A 189 -20.07 -3.59 -6.55
N GLU A 190 -20.69 -2.50 -6.10
CA GLU A 190 -20.12 -1.13 -6.11
C GLU A 190 -18.86 -1.05 -5.24
N VAL A 191 -18.88 -1.66 -4.04
CA VAL A 191 -17.71 -1.73 -3.15
C VAL A 191 -16.57 -2.52 -3.81
N LEU A 192 -16.86 -3.68 -4.40
CA LEU A 192 -15.86 -4.48 -5.12
C LEU A 192 -15.28 -3.72 -6.32
N GLY A 193 -16.12 -3.00 -7.07
CA GLY A 193 -15.69 -2.15 -8.19
C GLY A 193 -14.71 -1.07 -7.76
N VAL A 194 -15.00 -0.36 -6.67
CA VAL A 194 -14.09 0.68 -6.12
C VAL A 194 -12.76 0.08 -5.67
N LEU A 195 -12.76 -1.10 -5.03
CA LEU A 195 -11.54 -1.78 -4.60
C LEU A 195 -10.65 -2.22 -5.77
N VAL A 196 -11.24 -2.77 -6.83
CA VAL A 196 -10.48 -3.18 -8.04
C VAL A 196 -9.83 -1.96 -8.68
N VAL A 197 -10.53 -0.84 -8.80
CA VAL A 197 -9.93 0.35 -9.39
C VAL A 197 -8.88 0.97 -8.48
N ALA A 198 -9.08 0.99 -7.17
CA ALA A 198 -8.04 1.40 -6.24
C ALA A 198 -6.75 0.57 -6.42
N ALA A 199 -6.87 -0.76 -6.60
CA ALA A 199 -5.73 -1.63 -6.88
C ALA A 199 -5.05 -1.32 -8.23
N ILE A 200 -5.82 -1.03 -9.29
CA ILE A 200 -5.27 -0.65 -10.60
C ILE A 200 -4.51 0.68 -10.51
N VAL A 201 -5.07 1.68 -9.80
CA VAL A 201 -4.42 2.98 -9.60
C VAL A 201 -3.10 2.80 -8.83
N ILE A 202 -3.10 1.98 -7.77
CA ILE A 202 -1.86 1.65 -7.03
C ILE A 202 -0.84 0.98 -7.96
N GLY A 203 -1.26 0.02 -8.79
CA GLY A 203 -0.40 -0.65 -9.76
C GLY A 203 0.18 0.31 -10.81
N ALA A 204 -0.61 1.26 -11.32
CA ALA A 204 -0.14 2.28 -12.26
C ALA A 204 0.90 3.21 -11.63
N VAL A 205 0.70 3.63 -10.38
CA VAL A 205 1.66 4.43 -9.61
C VAL A 205 2.97 3.66 -9.39
N MET A 206 2.90 2.36 -9.11
CA MET A 206 4.08 1.50 -9.01
C MET A 206 4.83 1.33 -10.35
N GLY A 207 4.10 1.26 -11.46
CA GLY A 207 4.68 1.21 -12.81
C GLY A 207 5.51 2.46 -13.15
N LEU A 208 5.07 3.65 -12.71
CA LEU A 208 5.84 4.88 -12.84
C LEU A 208 7.11 4.90 -11.98
N MET A 209 7.20 4.04 -10.96
CA MET A 209 8.35 3.94 -10.06
C MET A 209 9.45 3.00 -10.57
N SER A 210 9.22 2.19 -11.63
CA SER A 210 10.18 1.16 -12.08
C SER A 210 11.51 1.72 -12.56
N ASP A 211 11.53 2.94 -13.13
CA ASP A 211 12.78 3.61 -13.53
C ASP A 211 13.69 3.92 -12.34
N THR A 212 13.11 3.95 -11.14
CA THR A 212 13.83 4.16 -9.88
C THR A 212 14.58 2.90 -9.43
N LEU A 213 14.19 1.70 -9.89
CA LEU A 213 14.74 0.43 -9.39
C LEU A 213 16.17 0.16 -9.90
N SER A 214 16.54 0.58 -11.11
CA SER A 214 17.92 0.40 -11.60
C SER A 214 18.95 1.22 -10.82
N SER A 215 18.50 2.30 -10.15
CA SER A 215 19.35 3.07 -9.24
C SER A 215 19.74 2.27 -8.00
N SER A 216 18.98 1.22 -7.65
CA SER A 216 19.22 0.39 -6.47
C SER A 216 20.58 -0.31 -6.51
N ASP A 217 20.94 -0.94 -7.63
CA ASP A 217 22.19 -1.69 -7.75
C ASP A 217 23.42 -0.77 -7.73
N ASN A 218 23.35 0.38 -8.42
CA ASN A 218 24.41 1.40 -8.40
C ASN A 218 24.63 1.95 -6.98
N GLN A 219 23.55 2.21 -6.25
CA GLN A 219 23.63 2.73 -4.87
C GLN A 219 24.15 1.67 -3.90
N LYS A 220 23.74 0.41 -4.08
CA LYS A 220 24.24 -0.72 -3.32
C LYS A 220 25.75 -0.88 -3.50
N GLU A 221 26.23 -0.89 -4.75
CA GLU A 221 27.66 -0.95 -5.03
C GLU A 221 28.43 0.26 -4.47
N LEU A 222 27.90 1.48 -4.63
CA LEU A 222 28.52 2.69 -4.07
C LEU A 222 28.72 2.58 -2.55
N LYS A 223 27.68 2.14 -1.82
CA LYS A 223 27.73 1.93 -0.36
C LYS A 223 28.73 0.83 0.00
N ASN A 224 28.76 -0.24 -0.78
CA ASN A 224 29.68 -1.36 -0.57
C ASN A 224 31.14 -0.93 -0.69
N LEU A 225 31.48 -0.20 -1.76
CA LEU A 225 32.82 0.33 -1.99
C LEU A 225 33.26 1.32 -0.90
N GLN A 226 32.35 2.20 -0.45
CA GLN A 226 32.60 3.12 0.68
C GLN A 226 32.78 2.38 2.01
N THR A 227 32.04 1.29 2.23
CA THR A 227 32.17 0.45 3.43
C THR A 227 33.53 -0.23 3.45
N ILE A 228 33.94 -0.85 2.34
CA ILE A 228 35.28 -1.40 2.18
C ILE A 228 36.31 -0.32 2.48
N ALA A 229 36.18 0.86 1.87
CA ALA A 229 37.17 1.92 2.04
C ALA A 229 37.28 2.41 3.51
N THR A 230 36.13 2.55 4.18
CA THR A 230 36.08 2.94 5.60
C THR A 230 36.69 1.88 6.51
N LYS A 231 36.38 0.60 6.27
CA LYS A 231 36.89 -0.53 7.06
C LYS A 231 38.38 -0.75 6.81
N MET A 232 38.82 -0.64 5.56
CA MET A 232 40.23 -0.67 5.17
C MET A 232 41.02 0.45 5.85
N LYS A 233 40.46 1.66 5.89
CA LYS A 233 41.06 2.76 6.63
C LYS A 233 41.17 2.44 8.12
N ALA A 234 40.13 1.87 8.73
CA ALA A 234 40.09 1.57 10.16
C ALA A 234 41.11 0.50 10.62
N GLN A 235 41.22 -0.67 9.97
CA GLN A 235 42.17 -1.68 10.47
C GLN A 235 43.63 -1.32 10.19
N LYS A 236 43.88 -0.38 9.27
CA LYS A 236 45.23 0.10 8.97
C LYS A 236 45.78 0.93 10.12
N PHE A 237 44.95 1.79 10.71
CA PHE A 237 45.32 2.53 11.93
C PHE A 237 45.55 1.62 13.13
N GLN A 238 45.05 0.39 13.10
CA GLN A 238 45.28 -0.61 14.15
C GLN A 238 46.50 -1.51 13.88
N GLY A 239 47.23 -1.31 12.77
CA GLY A 239 48.41 -2.12 12.45
C GLY A 239 48.11 -3.58 12.10
N GLN A 240 46.86 -3.93 11.79
CA GLN A 240 46.41 -5.33 11.67
C GLN A 240 46.55 -5.94 10.26
N TYR A 241 47.14 -5.23 9.29
CA TYR A 241 47.31 -5.73 7.92
C TYR A 241 48.67 -6.37 7.69
N THR A 242 48.85 -7.59 8.20
CA THR A 242 50.02 -8.43 7.87
C THR A 242 49.71 -9.47 6.79
N GLY A 243 48.43 -9.69 6.46
CA GLY A 243 48.01 -10.67 5.45
C GLY A 243 48.00 -10.12 4.02
N THR A 244 48.13 -11.04 3.06
CA THR A 244 48.10 -10.76 1.61
C THR A 244 46.69 -10.83 1.01
N ASP A 245 45.73 -11.46 1.70
CA ASP A 245 44.35 -11.66 1.24
C ASP A 245 43.40 -10.72 2.00
N TYR A 246 43.26 -9.49 1.49
CA TYR A 246 42.40 -8.46 2.11
C TYR A 246 40.91 -8.81 2.04
N VAL A 247 40.48 -9.61 1.06
CA VAL A 247 39.09 -10.07 0.98
C VAL A 247 38.81 -11.02 2.14
N LYS A 248 39.72 -11.95 2.44
CA LYS A 248 39.64 -12.79 3.64
C LYS A 248 39.58 -11.97 4.93
N ILE A 249 40.50 -11.02 5.10
CA ILE A 249 40.57 -10.18 6.31
C ILE A 249 39.28 -9.38 6.51
N LEU A 250 38.73 -8.78 5.45
CA LEU A 250 37.47 -8.04 5.52
C LEU A 250 36.26 -8.95 5.72
N THR A 251 36.29 -10.18 5.21
CA THR A 251 35.24 -11.17 5.46
C THR A 251 35.22 -11.59 6.93
N GLU A 252 36.37 -11.92 7.51
CA GLU A 252 36.51 -12.37 8.90
C GLU A 252 36.23 -11.25 9.92
N SER A 253 36.57 -10.00 9.58
CA SER A 253 36.31 -8.83 10.44
C SER A 253 34.90 -8.22 10.27
N GLY A 254 34.06 -8.76 9.39
CA GLY A 254 32.77 -8.16 9.03
C GLY A 254 32.89 -6.79 8.35
N GLY A 255 34.06 -6.51 7.77
CA GLY A 255 34.33 -5.31 6.99
C GLY A 255 33.81 -5.37 5.54
N LEU A 256 33.55 -6.58 5.03
CA LEU A 256 32.96 -6.81 3.72
C LEU A 256 31.45 -7.04 3.85
N PRO A 257 30.59 -6.25 3.16
CA PRO A 257 29.16 -6.49 3.13
C PRO A 257 28.81 -7.91 2.66
N ALA A 258 27.80 -8.53 3.29
CA ALA A 258 27.48 -9.94 3.07
C ALA A 258 27.11 -10.26 1.60
N ASP A 259 26.51 -9.30 0.91
CA ASP A 259 26.12 -9.36 -0.49
C ASP A 259 27.31 -9.37 -1.47
N MET A 260 28.49 -8.92 -1.02
CA MET A 260 29.72 -9.00 -1.80
C MET A 260 30.44 -10.34 -1.66
N ILE A 261 30.13 -11.16 -0.64
CA ILE A 261 30.85 -12.41 -0.41
C ILE A 261 30.48 -13.42 -1.52
N ALA A 262 31.48 -13.87 -2.28
CA ALA A 262 31.33 -14.86 -3.36
C ALA A 262 31.85 -16.26 -2.97
N GLY A 263 32.25 -16.45 -1.70
CA GLY A 263 32.84 -17.68 -1.18
C GLY A 263 34.33 -17.83 -1.53
N GLY A 264 35.05 -18.67 -0.77
CA GLY A 264 36.46 -18.99 -1.04
C GLY A 264 37.39 -17.77 -1.12
N ASN A 265 37.25 -16.82 -0.21
CA ASN A 265 37.96 -15.52 -0.16
C ASN A 265 37.80 -14.66 -1.42
N LYS A 266 36.67 -14.77 -2.12
CA LYS A 266 36.34 -13.94 -3.29
C LYS A 266 35.23 -12.95 -2.95
N ALA A 267 35.33 -11.76 -3.54
CA ALA A 267 34.29 -10.75 -3.50
C ALA A 267 33.70 -10.53 -4.89
N LYS A 268 32.42 -10.16 -4.95
CA LYS A 268 31.69 -9.78 -6.16
C LYS A 268 31.04 -8.41 -5.98
N ASN A 269 30.87 -7.70 -7.09
CA ASN A 269 30.07 -6.48 -7.15
C ASN A 269 28.58 -6.78 -7.37
N ALA A 270 27.75 -5.74 -7.38
CA ALA A 270 26.31 -5.84 -7.63
C ALA A 270 25.94 -6.58 -8.95
N TRP A 271 26.84 -6.64 -9.93
CA TRP A 271 26.62 -7.28 -11.24
C TRP A 271 27.32 -8.64 -11.38
N GLY A 272 27.87 -9.19 -10.29
CA GLY A 272 28.54 -10.50 -10.27
C GLY A 272 29.97 -10.51 -10.80
N GLY A 273 30.55 -9.36 -11.12
CA GLY A 273 31.96 -9.22 -11.45
C GLY A 273 32.88 -9.29 -10.23
N ALA A 274 34.10 -9.77 -10.41
CA ALA A 274 35.05 -9.94 -9.31
C ALA A 274 35.52 -8.60 -8.73
N VAL A 275 35.58 -8.52 -7.39
CA VAL A 275 36.16 -7.40 -6.65
C VAL A 275 37.44 -7.86 -5.98
N THR A 276 38.55 -7.18 -6.26
CA THR A 276 39.86 -7.48 -5.65
C THR A 276 40.42 -6.23 -4.97
N ILE A 277 41.17 -6.43 -3.89
CA ILE A 277 41.77 -5.34 -3.10
C ILE A 277 43.25 -5.61 -3.00
N LYS A 278 44.08 -4.66 -3.46
CA LYS A 278 45.54 -4.73 -3.43
C LYS A 278 46.08 -3.53 -2.67
N VAL A 279 47.07 -3.74 -1.81
CA VAL A 279 47.78 -2.63 -1.16
C VAL A 279 48.86 -2.11 -2.09
N SER A 280 48.95 -0.79 -2.18
CA SER A 280 49.96 -0.07 -2.95
C SER A 280 51.35 -0.24 -2.33
N SER A 281 52.39 0.12 -3.09
CA SER A 281 53.79 -0.01 -2.66
C SER A 281 54.14 0.81 -1.41
N ASP A 282 53.42 1.89 -1.15
CA ASP A 282 53.56 2.71 0.05
C ASP A 282 53.12 1.98 1.33
N LYS A 283 52.41 0.84 1.22
CA LYS A 283 51.72 0.13 2.32
C LYS A 283 50.61 0.94 2.99
N TYR A 284 50.30 2.12 2.47
CA TYR A 284 49.35 3.06 3.05
C TYR A 284 48.12 3.27 2.16
N SER A 285 48.23 3.20 0.83
CA SER A 285 47.08 3.23 -0.07
C SER A 285 46.67 1.83 -0.50
N TYR A 286 45.42 1.69 -0.96
CA TYR A 286 44.93 0.46 -1.56
C TYR A 286 44.14 0.76 -2.83
N VAL A 287 44.09 -0.25 -3.69
CA VAL A 287 43.39 -0.23 -4.96
C VAL A 287 42.29 -1.28 -4.90
N ILE A 288 41.05 -0.83 -5.06
CA ILE A 288 39.89 -1.71 -5.22
C ILE A 288 39.62 -1.84 -6.73
N GLU A 289 39.73 -3.05 -7.28
CA GLU A 289 39.41 -3.33 -8.68
C GLU A 289 38.06 -4.06 -8.75
N SER A 290 37.03 -3.43 -9.34
CA SER A 290 35.69 -3.99 -9.57
C SER A 290 35.52 -4.30 -11.06
N SER A 291 35.39 -5.59 -11.40
CA SER A 291 35.37 -6.08 -12.79
C SER A 291 33.96 -6.17 -13.37
N ASN A 292 33.81 -6.22 -14.69
CA ASN A 292 32.54 -6.47 -15.38
C ASN A 292 31.38 -5.51 -15.04
N VAL A 293 31.65 -4.22 -14.80
CA VAL A 293 30.60 -3.23 -14.56
C VAL A 293 29.93 -2.82 -15.88
N PRO A 294 28.59 -2.96 -16.05
CA PRO A 294 27.89 -2.59 -17.28
C PRO A 294 28.03 -1.10 -17.60
N LYS A 295 28.14 -0.72 -18.88
CA LYS A 295 28.38 0.66 -19.32
C LYS A 295 27.47 1.72 -18.67
N LYS A 296 26.15 1.51 -18.66
CA LYS A 296 25.17 2.43 -18.05
C LYS A 296 25.47 2.63 -16.55
N ASN A 297 25.63 1.52 -15.84
CA ASN A 297 25.93 1.48 -14.42
C ASN A 297 27.31 2.05 -14.09
N CYS A 298 28.30 1.86 -14.96
CA CYS A 298 29.64 2.41 -14.84
C CYS A 298 29.60 3.94 -14.88
N ILE A 299 28.88 4.54 -15.83
CA ILE A 299 28.77 6.01 -15.94
C ILE A 299 28.15 6.58 -14.66
N ASP A 300 27.05 5.99 -14.18
CA ASP A 300 26.36 6.42 -12.96
C ASP A 300 27.24 6.24 -11.70
N LEU A 301 27.94 5.10 -11.61
CA LEU A 301 28.81 4.78 -10.48
C LEU A 301 30.02 5.71 -10.44
N VAL A 302 30.70 5.93 -11.57
CA VAL A 302 31.83 6.87 -11.65
C VAL A 302 31.35 8.27 -11.30
N THR A 303 30.23 8.73 -11.86
CA THR A 303 29.65 10.05 -11.54
C THR A 303 29.38 10.20 -10.04
N SER A 304 28.85 9.16 -9.40
CA SER A 304 28.61 9.16 -7.95
C SER A 304 29.90 9.10 -7.13
N LEU A 305 30.93 8.41 -7.61
CA LEU A 305 32.23 8.32 -6.93
C LEU A 305 33.04 9.61 -7.05
N ARG A 306 32.80 10.45 -8.06
CA ARG A 306 33.47 11.76 -8.22
C ARG A 306 33.32 12.68 -7.01
N SER A 307 32.20 12.58 -6.31
CA SER A 307 31.90 13.36 -5.10
C SER A 307 32.43 12.71 -3.81
N SER A 308 32.92 11.47 -3.88
CA SER A 308 33.46 10.76 -2.72
C SER A 308 34.87 11.26 -2.40
N SER A 309 35.08 11.69 -1.16
CA SER A 309 36.40 12.03 -0.64
C SER A 309 37.25 10.80 -0.27
N MET A 310 36.71 9.58 -0.39
CA MET A 310 37.43 8.36 -0.03
C MET A 310 38.44 7.91 -1.09
N PHE A 311 38.20 8.25 -2.35
CA PHE A 311 38.99 7.80 -3.49
C PHE A 311 39.76 8.98 -4.09
N THR A 312 41.07 8.81 -4.30
CA THR A 312 41.94 9.81 -4.91
C THR A 312 41.98 9.70 -6.43
N LYS A 313 41.86 8.49 -6.96
CA LYS A 313 41.81 8.24 -8.41
C LYS A 313 40.81 7.15 -8.79
N ILE A 314 40.25 7.32 -9.99
CA ILE A 314 39.42 6.34 -10.69
C ILE A 314 40.10 6.02 -12.03
N ASN A 315 40.51 4.76 -12.24
CA ASN A 315 41.31 4.32 -13.38
C ASN A 315 42.54 5.22 -13.65
N GLY A 316 43.23 5.64 -12.58
CA GLY A 316 44.41 6.51 -12.65
C GLY A 316 44.12 8.01 -12.81
N ASN A 317 42.87 8.40 -13.12
CA ASN A 317 42.46 9.80 -13.22
C ASN A 317 42.03 10.35 -11.85
N VAL A 318 42.37 11.60 -11.53
CA VAL A 318 41.96 12.24 -10.27
C VAL A 318 40.42 12.23 -10.15
N THR A 319 39.89 11.74 -9.03
CA THR A 319 38.47 11.46 -8.81
C THR A 319 37.53 12.61 -9.18
N ASN A 320 37.89 13.86 -8.87
CA ASN A 320 37.03 15.01 -9.17
C ASN A 320 37.09 15.48 -10.63
N LYS A 321 38.11 15.05 -11.40
CA LYS A 321 38.36 15.44 -12.80
C LYS A 321 38.07 14.34 -13.81
N VAL A 322 37.79 13.12 -13.35
CA VAL A 322 37.54 11.99 -14.25
C VAL A 322 36.26 12.20 -15.05
N ASP A 323 36.36 12.02 -16.37
CA ASP A 323 35.20 11.96 -17.24
C ASP A 323 34.66 10.52 -17.26
N PRO A 324 33.42 10.28 -16.78
CA PRO A 324 32.82 8.94 -16.78
C PRO A 324 32.85 8.25 -18.14
N SER A 325 32.73 9.00 -19.24
CA SER A 325 32.73 8.44 -20.61
C SER A 325 34.09 7.87 -21.01
N THR A 326 35.18 8.46 -20.53
CA THR A 326 36.56 8.01 -20.80
C THR A 326 36.89 6.71 -20.08
N VAL A 327 36.33 6.53 -18.88
CA VAL A 327 36.49 5.31 -18.09
C VAL A 327 35.58 4.20 -18.63
N CYS A 328 34.32 4.52 -18.88
CA CYS A 328 33.26 3.57 -19.21
C CYS A 328 33.05 3.44 -20.74
N ASN A 329 34.13 3.16 -21.47
CA ASN A 329 34.11 3.12 -22.93
C ASN A 329 33.65 1.76 -23.50
N ALA A 330 33.76 0.67 -22.72
CA ALA A 330 33.36 -0.68 -23.11
C ALA A 330 32.01 -1.09 -22.51
N ASP A 331 31.34 -2.07 -23.12
CA ASP A 331 30.06 -2.64 -22.62
C ASP A 331 30.18 -3.14 -21.17
N LYS A 332 31.36 -3.68 -20.83
CA LYS A 332 31.77 -4.08 -19.50
C LYS A 332 33.14 -3.49 -19.19
N THR A 333 33.24 -2.72 -18.12
CA THR A 333 34.47 -2.02 -17.74
C THR A 333 34.97 -2.53 -16.39
N THR A 334 36.29 -2.61 -16.23
CA THR A 334 36.92 -2.80 -14.92
C THR A 334 37.29 -1.44 -14.34
N ILE A 335 36.72 -1.13 -13.18
CA ILE A 335 36.94 0.13 -12.47
C ILE A 335 37.98 -0.11 -11.36
N LYS A 336 39.04 0.70 -11.34
CA LYS A 336 40.08 0.73 -10.31
C LYS A 336 39.92 1.98 -9.48
N LEU A 337 39.75 1.82 -8.18
CA LEU A 337 39.57 2.89 -7.23
C LEU A 337 40.78 2.94 -6.30
N GLU A 338 41.57 4.00 -6.39
CA GLU A 338 42.74 4.22 -5.54
C GLU A 338 42.36 5.14 -4.38
N THR A 339 42.86 4.84 -3.19
CA THR A 339 42.66 5.69 -2.00
C THR A 339 43.91 6.47 -1.64
N ASN A 340 43.78 7.46 -0.76
CA ASN A 340 44.95 8.10 -0.16
C ASN A 340 45.57 7.19 0.91
N SER A 341 46.84 7.44 1.24
CA SER A 341 47.49 7.03 2.48
C SER A 341 46.77 7.56 3.72
#